data_AF-A0A963ILH3-F1
#
_entry.id   AF-A0A963ILH3-F1
#
_cell.length_a   1.000
_cell.length_b   1.000
_cell.length_c   1.000
_cell.angle_alpha   90.00
_cell.angle_beta   90.00
_cell.angle_gamma   90.00
#
_symmetry.space_group_name_H-M   'P 1'
#
loop_
_entity.id
_entity.type
_entity.pdbx_description
1 polymer ?
#
loop_
_entity_poly.entity_id
_entity_poly.type
_entity_poly.pdbx_seq_one_letter_code
_entity_poly.pdbx_strand_id
1 'polypeptide(L)'
;LGLVRRWASSWSPLVTVHSVVPGEPLPPSVVDLMKDAGLCASRDCLQTENVRRVDSGRLAMQINQTRQQLRERISPAQLGLGEDCTASQCQRLLARLARPWALLRATRQFRRHVTTGKSKVCAGFAGMHYCISGKEFAQPESARVYSRDEFDRLFAFRHTLDPTQRLDVRQTQVGFAVDEWEVLDQSATGFRLMRSTAGRRIAPEQLLSICPHDGSAHLLAQVMWLMQEQGGGLIAGISALPGKPQAVAARPLAREAAHSEPYSRAFMLPAVPAMASEQSLVIPQGWFHSGRLLEVYVDGVWRVRLDRLLGDGPDFARVSFSVT
;
A
#
# COMPACT_ATOMS: atom_id res chain seq x y z
N LEU A 1 -4.08 5.63 19.49
CA LEU A 1 -2.84 6.36 19.84
C LEU A 1 -2.14 5.82 21.10
N GLY A 2 -2.88 5.23 22.06
CA GLY A 2 -2.29 4.71 23.32
C GLY A 2 -1.15 3.72 23.15
N LEU A 3 -1.31 2.70 22.29
CA LEU A 3 -0.29 1.68 22.07
C LEU A 3 1.05 2.25 21.58
N VAL A 4 1.04 3.08 20.53
CA VAL A 4 2.26 3.67 19.97
C VAL A 4 2.94 4.58 20.99
N ARG A 5 2.17 5.40 21.72
CA ARG A 5 2.72 6.28 22.76
C ARG A 5 3.36 5.48 23.90
N ARG A 6 2.71 4.39 24.33
CA ARG A 6 3.22 3.49 25.37
C ARG A 6 4.55 2.87 24.97
N TRP A 7 4.65 2.32 23.75
CA TRP A 7 5.89 1.74 23.25
C TRP A 7 6.99 2.81 23.12
N ALA A 8 6.65 3.98 22.58
CA ALA A 8 7.59 5.08 22.45
C ALA A 8 8.15 5.53 23.80
N SER A 9 7.30 5.66 24.84
CA SER A 9 7.75 5.99 26.19
C SER A 9 8.58 4.88 26.84
N SER A 10 8.21 3.61 26.63
CA SER A 10 8.96 2.48 27.20
C SER A 10 10.33 2.31 26.54
N TRP A 11 10.42 2.59 25.24
CA TRP A 11 11.64 2.35 24.46
C TRP A 11 12.47 3.61 24.21
N SER A 12 12.00 4.81 24.60
CA SER A 12 12.78 6.04 24.48
C SER A 12 14.15 5.97 25.15
N PRO A 13 14.37 5.31 26.31
CA PRO A 13 15.69 5.21 26.91
C PRO A 13 16.70 4.40 26.07
N LEU A 14 16.24 3.64 25.07
CA LEU A 14 17.09 2.87 24.15
C LEU A 14 17.70 3.74 23.04
N VAL A 15 17.20 4.96 22.86
CA VAL A 15 17.73 5.93 21.89
C VAL A 15 18.53 6.98 22.63
N THR A 16 19.75 7.25 22.18
CA THR A 16 20.59 8.30 22.75
C THR A 16 20.94 9.36 21.71
N VAL A 17 21.11 10.58 22.18
CA VAL A 17 21.45 11.74 21.35
C VAL A 17 22.77 12.30 21.87
N HIS A 18 23.76 12.37 21.00
CA HIS A 18 25.12 12.79 21.35
C HIS A 18 25.53 14.01 20.53
N SER A 19 26.36 14.88 21.12
CA SER A 19 27.08 15.91 20.37
C SER A 19 27.99 15.26 19.34
N VAL A 20 28.18 15.93 18.21
CA VAL A 20 29.15 15.52 17.20
C VAL A 20 30.55 15.80 17.73
N VAL A 21 31.48 14.87 17.54
CA VAL A 21 32.90 15.05 17.87
C VAL A 21 33.60 15.75 16.70
N PRO A 22 34.31 16.87 16.93
CA PRO A 22 35.09 17.52 15.88
C PRO A 22 36.11 16.56 15.24
N GLY A 23 36.14 16.49 13.91
CA GLY A 23 37.07 15.64 13.16
C GLY A 23 36.58 14.21 12.88
N GLU A 24 35.49 13.76 13.51
CA GLU A 24 34.88 12.46 13.18
C GLU A 24 33.88 12.58 12.02
N PRO A 25 33.78 11.55 11.15
CA PRO A 25 32.79 11.54 10.09
C PRO A 25 31.37 11.46 10.66
N LEU A 26 30.48 12.30 10.16
CA LEU A 26 29.08 12.29 10.54
C LEU A 26 28.37 11.01 10.07
N PRO A 27 27.46 10.43 10.89
CA PRO A 27 26.61 9.35 10.43
C PRO A 27 25.70 9.81 9.27
N PRO A 28 25.10 8.88 8.51
CA PRO A 28 24.26 9.26 7.37
C PRO A 28 23.03 10.11 7.71
N SER A 29 22.49 9.92 8.92
CA SER A 29 21.29 10.59 9.43
C SER A 29 21.63 11.27 10.76
N VAL A 30 21.24 12.53 10.89
CA VAL A 30 21.51 13.38 12.06
C VAL A 30 20.26 14.21 12.39
N VAL A 31 20.26 14.85 13.56
CA VAL A 31 19.25 15.85 13.94
C VAL A 31 19.94 17.20 14.12
N ASP A 32 19.34 18.27 13.61
CA ASP A 32 19.77 19.64 13.86
C ASP A 32 18.79 20.27 14.85
N LEU A 33 19.27 20.58 16.06
CA LEU A 33 18.43 21.09 17.15
C LEU A 33 17.87 22.49 16.89
N MET A 34 18.40 23.21 15.89
CA MET A 34 17.92 24.55 15.52
C MET A 34 16.95 24.54 14.33
N LYS A 35 16.67 23.36 13.76
CA LYS A 35 15.67 23.20 12.70
C LYS A 35 14.42 22.54 13.25
N ASP A 36 13.27 23.05 12.84
CA ASP A 36 11.98 22.41 13.09
C ASP A 36 11.76 21.25 12.12
N ALA A 37 12.61 20.23 12.25
CA ALA A 37 12.63 19.06 11.38
C ALA A 37 13.04 17.82 12.15
N GLY A 38 12.62 16.65 11.66
CA GLY A 38 13.08 15.36 12.17
C GLY A 38 14.52 15.02 11.73
N LEU A 39 14.82 13.72 11.66
CA LEU A 39 16.08 13.23 11.11
C LEU A 39 16.30 13.74 9.68
N CYS A 40 17.48 14.29 9.41
CA CYS A 40 17.90 14.77 8.11
C CYS A 40 19.20 14.10 7.66
N ALA A 41 19.53 14.18 6.37
CA ALA A 41 20.79 13.63 5.90
C ALA A 41 21.94 14.54 6.35
N SER A 42 23.05 13.97 6.83
CA SER A 42 24.20 14.75 7.29
C SER A 42 24.78 15.69 6.23
N ARG A 43 24.69 15.32 4.96
CA ARG A 43 25.11 16.15 3.82
C ARG A 43 24.27 17.42 3.63
N ASP A 44 23.05 17.46 4.18
CA ASP A 44 22.15 18.60 4.09
C ASP A 44 22.40 19.60 5.26
N CYS A 45 23.32 19.28 6.16
CA CYS A 45 23.73 20.12 7.29
C CYS A 45 24.97 20.92 6.91
N LEU A 46 24.79 22.23 6.71
CA LEU A 46 25.89 23.16 6.38
C LEU A 46 26.72 23.55 7.61
N GLN A 47 26.12 23.49 8.80
CA GLN A 47 26.74 23.79 10.08
C GLN A 47 26.58 22.59 11.01
N THR A 48 27.57 22.33 11.87
CA THR A 48 27.59 21.14 12.74
C THR A 48 27.42 21.45 14.22
N GLU A 49 27.42 22.71 14.63
CA GLU A 49 27.34 23.15 16.04
C GLU A 49 26.09 22.62 16.76
N ASN A 50 24.95 22.69 16.07
CA ASN A 50 23.65 22.24 16.57
C ASN A 50 23.28 20.83 16.11
N VAL A 51 24.17 20.18 15.36
CA VAL A 51 23.97 18.83 14.86
C VAL A 51 24.23 17.84 15.99
N ARG A 52 23.38 16.83 16.07
CA ARG A 52 23.48 15.72 17.01
C ARG A 52 23.43 14.39 16.27
N ARG A 53 24.27 13.47 16.73
CA ARG A 53 24.23 12.07 16.34
C ARG A 53 23.13 11.38 17.15
N VAL A 54 22.27 10.63 16.46
CA VAL A 54 21.30 9.73 17.09
C VAL A 54 21.87 8.32 17.05
N ASP A 55 21.89 7.65 18.20
CA ASP A 55 22.20 6.23 18.30
C ASP A 55 20.92 5.47 18.66
N SER A 56 20.52 4.57 17.77
CA SER A 56 19.36 3.70 17.89
C SER A 56 19.74 2.21 17.93
N GLY A 57 21.01 1.87 18.14
CA GLY A 57 21.49 0.48 18.11
C GLY A 57 20.75 -0.42 19.10
N ARG A 58 20.57 0.04 20.34
CA ARG A 58 19.81 -0.70 21.37
C ARG A 58 18.34 -0.85 21.00
N LEU A 59 17.73 0.18 20.40
CA LEU A 59 16.35 0.11 19.92
C LEU A 59 16.21 -0.90 18.77
N ALA A 60 17.15 -0.90 17.82
CA ALA A 60 17.14 -1.84 16.70
C ALA A 60 17.28 -3.29 17.18
N MET A 61 18.15 -3.56 18.16
CA MET A 61 18.27 -4.87 18.81
C MET A 61 16.96 -5.27 19.47
N GLN A 62 16.35 -4.39 20.27
CA GLN A 62 15.07 -4.64 20.94
C GLN A 62 13.96 -4.98 19.93
N ILE A 63 13.82 -4.19 18.85
CA ILE A 63 12.82 -4.45 17.79
C ILE A 63 13.01 -5.84 17.19
N ASN A 64 14.23 -6.22 16.84
CA ASN A 64 14.51 -7.51 16.22
C ASN A 64 14.26 -8.68 17.18
N GLN A 65 14.68 -8.56 18.44
CA GLN A 65 14.42 -9.56 19.48
C GLN A 65 12.92 -9.76 19.69
N THR A 66 12.16 -8.68 19.86
CA THR A 66 10.70 -8.75 20.03
C THR A 66 10.01 -9.37 18.81
N ARG A 67 10.47 -9.06 17.59
CA ARG A 67 9.95 -9.70 16.37
C ARG A 67 10.23 -11.20 16.33
N GLN A 68 11.39 -11.65 16.81
CA GLN A 68 11.69 -13.08 16.90
C GLN A 68 10.79 -13.77 17.93
N GLN A 69 10.66 -13.21 19.13
CA GLN A 69 9.82 -13.78 20.19
C GLN A 69 8.34 -13.89 19.80
N LEU A 70 7.80 -12.91 19.09
CA LEU A 70 6.45 -12.97 18.54
C LEU A 70 6.31 -14.07 17.46
N ARG A 71 7.36 -14.42 16.71
CA ARG A 71 7.34 -15.56 15.76
C ARG A 71 7.36 -16.90 16.50
N GLU A 72 8.02 -16.94 17.65
CA GLU A 72 8.04 -18.07 18.60
C GLU A 72 6.72 -18.18 19.40
N ARG A 73 5.68 -17.43 19.01
CA ARG A 73 4.32 -17.42 19.59
C ARG A 73 4.24 -16.93 21.04
N ILE A 74 5.24 -16.18 21.51
CA ILE A 74 5.14 -15.46 22.79
C ILE A 74 4.10 -14.35 22.63
N SER A 75 3.19 -14.23 23.59
CA SER A 75 2.09 -13.27 23.51
C SER A 75 2.58 -11.81 23.64
N PRO A 76 1.92 -10.83 23.00
CA PRO A 76 2.27 -9.41 23.15
C PRO A 76 2.28 -8.93 24.61
N ALA A 77 1.37 -9.43 25.44
CA ALA A 77 1.29 -9.09 26.86
C ALA A 77 2.55 -9.53 27.62
N GLN A 78 3.04 -10.76 27.40
CA GLN A 78 4.27 -11.27 28.00
C GLN A 78 5.52 -10.50 27.58
N LEU A 79 5.49 -9.88 26.39
CA LEU A 79 6.57 -9.05 25.87
C LEU A 79 6.47 -7.58 26.31
N GLY A 80 5.51 -7.23 27.17
CA GLY A 80 5.29 -5.86 27.61
C GLY A 80 4.73 -4.93 26.52
N LEU A 81 4.22 -5.49 25.42
CA LEU A 81 3.64 -4.71 24.32
C LEU A 81 2.21 -4.25 24.63
N GLY A 82 1.55 -4.89 25.59
CA GLY A 82 0.18 -4.62 26.04
C GLY A 82 -0.82 -5.69 25.62
N GLU A 83 -2.00 -5.62 26.21
CA GLU A 83 -3.09 -6.59 26.02
C GLU A 83 -4.08 -6.18 24.91
N ASP A 84 -4.03 -4.91 24.49
CA ASP A 84 -4.91 -4.27 23.52
C ASP A 84 -4.49 -4.50 22.05
N CYS A 85 -3.62 -5.49 21.79
CA CYS A 85 -3.06 -5.73 20.46
C CYS A 85 -2.82 -7.21 20.16
N THR A 86 -3.02 -7.58 18.90
CA THR A 86 -2.73 -8.94 18.42
C THR A 86 -1.26 -9.09 18.05
N ALA A 87 -0.75 -10.33 18.07
CA ALA A 87 0.61 -10.63 17.62
C ALA A 87 0.87 -10.18 16.17
N SER A 88 -0.14 -10.30 15.29
CA SER A 88 -0.03 -9.86 13.89
C SER A 88 0.06 -8.34 13.76
N GLN A 89 -0.73 -7.58 14.54
CA GLN A 89 -0.63 -6.12 14.59
C GLN A 89 0.74 -5.67 15.09
N CYS A 90 1.27 -6.32 16.14
CA CYS A 90 2.59 -6.03 16.68
C CYS A 90 3.70 -6.31 15.66
N GLN A 91 3.67 -7.48 15.01
CA GLN A 91 4.64 -7.84 13.97
C GLN A 91 4.67 -6.83 12.84
N ARG A 92 3.50 -6.40 12.35
CA ARG A 92 3.41 -5.39 11.29
C ARG A 92 3.99 -4.06 11.74
N LEU A 93 3.63 -3.58 12.93
CA LEU A 93 4.17 -2.32 13.45
C LEU A 93 5.69 -2.38 13.63
N LEU A 94 6.21 -3.44 14.23
CA LEU A 94 7.66 -3.62 14.43
C LEU A 94 8.42 -3.74 13.11
N ALA A 95 7.86 -4.42 12.10
CA ALA A 95 8.45 -4.48 10.77
C ALA A 95 8.54 -3.07 10.13
N ARG A 96 7.50 -2.24 10.30
CA ARG A 96 7.50 -0.84 9.84
C ARG A 96 8.54 0.02 10.57
N LEU A 97 8.72 -0.19 11.88
CA LEU A 97 9.67 0.58 12.69
C LEU A 97 11.13 0.16 12.50
N ALA A 98 11.39 -1.12 12.19
CA ALA A 98 12.75 -1.66 12.11
C ALA A 98 13.63 -0.91 11.10
N ARG A 99 13.10 -0.58 9.92
CA ARG A 99 13.89 0.04 8.84
C ARG A 99 14.20 1.53 9.12
N PRO A 100 13.23 2.40 9.47
CA PRO A 100 13.53 3.79 9.83
C PRO A 100 14.48 3.92 11.02
N TRP A 101 14.30 3.07 12.04
CA TRP A 101 15.12 3.11 13.26
C TRP A 101 16.45 2.35 13.15
N ALA A 102 16.75 1.72 12.03
CA ALA A 102 18.11 1.25 11.75
C ALA A 102 19.07 2.42 11.49
N LEU A 103 18.56 3.61 11.14
CA LEU A 103 19.33 4.82 10.76
C LEU A 103 20.34 4.63 9.61
N LEU A 104 20.34 3.44 8.99
CA LEU A 104 21.13 3.12 7.81
C LEU A 104 20.51 3.72 6.56
N ARG A 105 21.36 4.08 5.59
CA ARG A 105 20.86 4.45 4.26
C ARG A 105 20.15 3.26 3.66
N ALA A 106 18.91 3.46 3.27
CA ALA A 106 18.20 2.50 2.44
C ALA A 106 19.01 2.26 1.16
N THR A 107 19.42 1.02 0.92
CA THR A 107 19.89 0.61 -0.41
C THR A 107 18.73 0.79 -1.38
N ARG A 108 18.98 1.53 -2.47
CA ARG A 108 17.98 1.81 -3.49
C ARG A 108 18.40 1.09 -4.76
N GLN A 109 17.48 0.28 -5.29
CA GLN A 109 17.69 -0.40 -6.56
C GLN A 109 17.69 0.58 -7.73
N PHE A 110 16.87 1.64 -7.64
CA PHE A 110 16.72 2.64 -8.70
C PHE A 110 17.08 4.03 -8.20
N ARG A 111 17.79 4.80 -9.05
CA ARG A 111 18.09 6.20 -8.81
C ARG A 111 16.80 7.02 -8.85
N ARG A 112 16.70 8.02 -7.95
CA ARG A 112 15.60 8.99 -7.95
C ARG A 112 16.01 10.27 -8.68
N HIS A 113 15.05 10.86 -9.36
CA HIS A 113 15.17 12.12 -10.07
C HIS A 113 14.07 13.05 -9.56
N VAL A 114 14.44 14.30 -9.26
CA VAL A 114 13.47 15.35 -8.96
C VAL A 114 12.71 15.62 -10.26
N THR A 115 11.38 15.67 -10.16
CA THR A 115 10.51 15.96 -11.29
C THR A 115 9.36 16.81 -10.79
N THR A 116 8.64 17.42 -11.73
CA THR A 116 7.45 18.23 -11.45
C THR A 116 6.30 17.72 -12.31
N GLY A 117 5.09 17.81 -11.78
CA GLY A 117 3.90 17.34 -12.46
C GLY A 117 2.85 16.88 -11.47
N LYS A 118 1.70 16.44 -11.98
CA LYS A 118 0.60 15.93 -11.18
C LYS A 118 0.34 14.48 -11.52
N SER A 119 0.32 13.63 -10.50
CA SER A 119 -0.11 12.24 -10.64
C SER A 119 -1.54 12.10 -10.15
N LYS A 120 -2.37 11.36 -10.89
CA LYS A 120 -3.72 11.02 -10.46
C LYS A 120 -3.64 9.85 -9.49
N VAL A 121 -4.23 10.00 -8.31
CA VAL A 121 -4.21 8.99 -7.25
C VAL A 121 -5.64 8.63 -6.89
N CYS A 122 -5.95 7.33 -6.86
CA CYS A 122 -7.25 6.86 -6.41
C CYS A 122 -7.09 5.77 -5.36
N ALA A 123 -7.71 5.96 -4.20
CA ALA A 123 -7.74 4.99 -3.11
C ALA A 123 -9.08 4.26 -3.04
N GLY A 124 -9.05 3.02 -2.58
CA GLY A 124 -10.24 2.18 -2.44
C GLY A 124 -10.49 1.30 -3.66
N PHE A 125 -10.82 0.04 -3.38
CA PHE A 125 -10.83 -1.05 -4.37
C PHE A 125 -11.75 -0.78 -5.58
N ALA A 126 -12.91 -0.16 -5.34
CA ALA A 126 -13.86 0.19 -6.40
C ALA A 126 -13.34 1.28 -7.34
N GLY A 127 -12.79 2.37 -6.79
CA GLY A 127 -12.24 3.47 -7.57
C GLY A 127 -10.99 3.05 -8.36
N MET A 128 -10.11 2.26 -7.73
CA MET A 128 -8.96 1.67 -8.42
C MET A 128 -9.38 0.80 -9.61
N HIS A 129 -10.39 -0.04 -9.44
CA HIS A 129 -10.92 -0.90 -10.50
C HIS A 129 -11.49 -0.09 -11.65
N TYR A 130 -12.25 0.97 -11.36
CA TYR A 130 -12.76 1.89 -12.39
C TYR A 130 -11.61 2.59 -13.14
N CYS A 131 -10.61 3.12 -12.43
CA CYS A 131 -9.49 3.83 -13.04
C CYS A 131 -8.63 2.92 -13.95
N ILE A 132 -8.47 1.65 -13.57
CA ILE A 132 -7.67 0.68 -14.33
C ILE A 132 -8.47 0.09 -15.50
N SER A 133 -9.76 -0.23 -15.31
CA SER A 133 -10.61 -0.84 -16.34
C SER A 133 -11.20 0.18 -17.33
N GLY A 134 -11.31 1.44 -16.93
CA GLY A 134 -12.03 2.48 -17.67
C GLY A 134 -13.55 2.30 -17.68
N LYS A 135 -14.12 1.39 -16.88
CA LYS A 135 -15.56 1.11 -16.85
C LYS A 135 -16.05 0.76 -15.44
N GLU A 136 -17.35 0.87 -15.23
CA GLU A 136 -17.96 0.39 -13.99
C GLU A 136 -17.91 -1.14 -13.91
N PHE A 137 -17.71 -1.65 -12.70
CA PHE A 137 -17.70 -3.08 -12.46
C PHE A 137 -19.11 -3.66 -12.63
N ALA A 138 -19.24 -4.68 -13.47
CA ALA A 138 -20.45 -5.45 -13.66
C ALA A 138 -20.16 -6.95 -13.49
N GLN A 139 -21.17 -7.70 -13.07
CA GLN A 139 -21.07 -9.16 -13.02
C GLN A 139 -20.86 -9.71 -14.45
N PRO A 140 -19.90 -10.64 -14.65
CA PRO A 140 -19.71 -11.31 -15.94
C PRO A 140 -21.02 -11.96 -16.42
N GLU A 141 -21.33 -11.87 -17.71
CA GLU A 141 -22.61 -12.40 -18.25
C GLU A 141 -22.77 -13.91 -18.02
N SER A 142 -21.68 -14.67 -18.11
CA SER A 142 -21.66 -16.12 -17.81
C SER A 142 -21.97 -16.47 -16.34
N ALA A 143 -21.94 -15.48 -15.44
CA ALA A 143 -22.24 -15.64 -14.02
C ALA A 143 -23.64 -15.13 -13.64
N ARG A 144 -24.39 -14.53 -14.58
CA ARG A 144 -25.74 -14.00 -14.32
C ARG A 144 -26.75 -15.14 -14.37
N VAL A 145 -26.99 -15.76 -13.22
CA VAL A 145 -28.18 -16.58 -13.01
C VAL A 145 -29.34 -15.61 -12.78
N TYR A 146 -30.06 -15.24 -13.84
CA TYR A 146 -31.26 -14.43 -13.70
C TYR A 146 -32.40 -15.30 -13.18
N SER A 147 -33.09 -14.84 -12.15
CA SER A 147 -34.50 -15.23 -11.98
C SER A 147 -35.33 -14.64 -13.13
N ARG A 148 -36.44 -15.27 -13.49
CA ARG A 148 -37.28 -14.82 -14.62
C ARG A 148 -37.78 -13.37 -14.45
N ASP A 149 -37.99 -12.95 -13.21
CA ASP A 149 -38.42 -11.61 -12.82
C ASP A 149 -37.33 -10.54 -13.00
N GLU A 150 -36.05 -10.91 -12.80
CA GLU A 150 -34.90 -10.02 -13.03
C GLU A 150 -34.62 -9.82 -14.52
N PHE A 151 -34.87 -10.85 -15.34
CA PHE A 151 -34.75 -10.76 -16.79
C PHE A 151 -35.73 -9.75 -17.39
N ASP A 152 -36.99 -9.76 -16.94
CA ASP A 152 -38.03 -8.85 -17.42
C ASP A 152 -37.75 -7.39 -17.06
N ARG A 153 -37.14 -7.12 -15.90
CA ARG A 153 -36.71 -5.76 -15.50
C ARG A 153 -35.52 -5.25 -16.32
N LEU A 154 -34.60 -6.12 -16.73
CA LEU A 154 -33.42 -5.71 -17.50
C LEU A 154 -33.76 -5.27 -18.93
N PHE A 155 -34.78 -5.86 -19.53
CA PHE A 155 -35.27 -5.42 -20.85
C PHE A 155 -35.89 -4.03 -20.80
N ALA A 156 -36.51 -3.63 -19.68
CA ALA A 156 -37.12 -2.31 -19.53
C ALA A 156 -36.12 -1.15 -19.40
N PHE A 157 -34.88 -1.40 -18.95
CA PHE A 157 -33.90 -0.35 -18.60
C PHE A 157 -32.66 -0.28 -19.51
N ARG A 158 -32.61 -1.06 -20.59
CA ARG A 158 -31.45 -1.12 -21.49
C ARG A 158 -31.13 0.19 -22.23
N HIS A 159 -32.02 1.18 -22.19
CA HIS A 159 -31.92 2.42 -22.96
C HIS A 159 -31.35 3.64 -22.22
N THR A 160 -30.93 3.53 -20.95
CA THR A 160 -30.56 4.74 -20.17
C THR A 160 -29.06 5.05 -20.14
N LEU A 161 -28.20 4.23 -20.73
CA LEU A 161 -26.75 4.44 -20.66
C LEU A 161 -26.19 4.89 -22.02
N ASP A 162 -25.91 6.19 -22.14
CA ASP A 162 -25.21 6.75 -23.29
C ASP A 162 -23.71 6.37 -23.23
N PRO A 163 -23.19 5.54 -24.14
CA PRO A 163 -21.78 5.12 -24.13
C PRO A 163 -20.81 6.25 -24.52
N THR A 164 -21.30 7.42 -24.95
CA THR A 164 -20.46 8.55 -25.37
C THR A 164 -20.11 9.53 -24.25
N GLN A 165 -20.67 9.36 -23.04
CA GLN A 165 -20.35 10.23 -21.90
C GLN A 165 -18.88 10.11 -21.50
N ARG A 166 -18.19 11.26 -21.44
CA ARG A 166 -16.80 11.37 -20.98
C ARG A 166 -16.63 10.76 -19.59
N LEU A 167 -15.64 9.87 -19.44
CA LEU A 167 -15.37 9.11 -18.22
C LEU A 167 -15.23 9.97 -16.98
N ASP A 168 -14.69 11.19 -17.09
CA ASP A 168 -14.53 12.13 -15.98
C ASP A 168 -15.89 12.58 -15.39
N VAL A 169 -16.90 12.79 -16.24
CA VAL A 169 -18.25 13.20 -15.80
C VAL A 169 -18.93 12.05 -15.03
N ARG A 170 -18.72 10.80 -15.47
CA ARG A 170 -19.24 9.61 -14.79
C ARG A 170 -18.49 9.30 -13.50
N GLN A 171 -17.18 9.54 -13.41
CA GLN A 171 -16.43 9.38 -12.15
C GLN A 171 -17.02 10.22 -11.02
N THR A 172 -17.36 11.48 -11.32
CA THR A 172 -17.99 12.39 -10.36
C THR A 172 -19.40 11.92 -9.97
N GLN A 173 -20.18 11.39 -10.92
CA GLN A 173 -21.52 10.86 -10.65
C GLN A 173 -21.52 9.56 -9.83
N VAL A 174 -20.55 8.68 -10.06
CA VAL A 174 -20.38 7.42 -9.30
C VAL A 174 -19.68 7.66 -7.95
N GLY A 175 -19.13 8.86 -7.71
CA GLY A 175 -18.54 9.26 -6.43
C GLY A 175 -17.13 8.70 -6.17
N PHE A 176 -16.41 8.30 -7.22
CA PHE A 176 -15.01 7.91 -7.07
C PHE A 176 -14.12 9.15 -6.96
N ALA A 177 -13.50 9.33 -5.80
CA ALA A 177 -12.55 10.42 -5.58
C ALA A 177 -11.19 10.06 -6.21
N VAL A 178 -10.89 10.68 -7.35
CA VAL A 178 -9.55 10.72 -7.93
C VAL A 178 -8.91 12.03 -7.50
N ASP A 179 -7.88 11.94 -6.68
CA ASP A 179 -7.12 13.10 -6.20
C ASP A 179 -5.98 13.38 -7.19
N GLU A 180 -5.59 14.65 -7.34
CA GLU A 180 -4.34 15.04 -8.02
C GLU A 180 -3.28 15.37 -6.98
N TRP A 181 -2.14 14.68 -7.04
CA TRP A 181 -1.03 14.86 -6.10
C TRP A 181 0.20 15.36 -6.86
N GLU A 182 0.90 16.33 -6.31
CA GLU A 182 2.12 16.89 -6.87
C GLU A 182 3.27 15.89 -6.73
N VAL A 183 4.02 15.68 -7.81
CA VAL A 183 5.22 14.84 -7.79
C VAL A 183 6.40 15.67 -7.31
N LEU A 184 7.05 15.20 -6.24
CA LEU A 184 8.27 15.83 -5.71
C LEU A 184 9.54 15.16 -6.27
N ASP A 185 9.52 13.84 -6.39
CA ASP A 185 10.55 13.05 -7.05
C ASP A 185 10.04 11.65 -7.40
N GLN A 186 10.73 10.97 -8.33
CA GLN A 186 10.40 9.61 -8.72
C GLN A 186 11.61 8.76 -9.10
N SER A 187 11.38 7.47 -9.17
CA SER A 187 12.25 6.40 -9.68
C SER A 187 11.40 5.42 -10.48
N ALA A 188 12.01 4.41 -11.11
CA ALA A 188 11.30 3.42 -11.92
C ALA A 188 10.09 2.75 -11.21
N THR A 189 10.14 2.61 -9.89
CA THR A 189 9.10 1.93 -9.10
C THR A 189 8.58 2.74 -7.93
N GLY A 190 9.05 3.97 -7.73
CA GLY A 190 8.84 4.68 -6.47
C GLY A 190 8.64 6.16 -6.66
N PHE A 191 7.63 6.71 -5.98
CA PHE A 191 7.17 8.08 -6.12
C PHE A 191 7.19 8.75 -4.75
N ARG A 192 7.56 10.02 -4.69
CA ARG A 192 7.29 10.89 -3.54
C ARG A 192 6.27 11.93 -3.99
N LEU A 193 5.07 11.84 -3.43
CA LEU A 193 3.93 12.67 -3.82
C LEU A 193 3.49 13.56 -2.66
N MET A 194 2.97 14.74 -2.98
CA MET A 194 2.40 15.70 -2.03
C MET A 194 0.94 15.98 -2.38
N ARG A 195 0.08 16.00 -1.36
CA ARG A 195 -1.29 16.49 -1.44
C ARG A 195 -1.42 17.69 -0.51
N SER A 196 -1.60 18.87 -1.10
CA SER A 196 -1.75 20.14 -0.37
C SER A 196 -3.17 20.36 0.19
N THR A 197 -4.19 19.70 -0.38
CA THR A 197 -5.58 19.83 0.03
C THR A 197 -6.06 18.68 0.91
N ALA A 198 -7.08 18.94 1.72
CA ALA A 198 -7.79 17.91 2.45
C ALA A 198 -8.41 16.91 1.47
N GLY A 199 -8.29 15.62 1.77
CA GLY A 199 -8.84 14.55 0.95
C GLY A 199 -9.05 13.29 1.77
N ARG A 200 -9.32 12.16 1.11
CA ARG A 200 -9.53 10.89 1.81
C ARG A 200 -8.34 10.55 2.71
N ARG A 201 -8.64 9.96 3.87
CA ARG A 201 -7.61 9.46 4.78
C ARG A 201 -6.85 8.31 4.11
N ILE A 202 -5.53 8.40 4.13
CA ILE A 202 -4.64 7.37 3.63
C ILE A 202 -3.95 6.69 4.81
N ALA A 203 -3.83 5.38 4.76
CA ALA A 203 -3.13 4.57 5.75
C ALA A 203 -1.78 4.06 5.21
N PRO A 204 -0.79 3.82 6.08
CA PRO A 204 0.42 3.12 5.68
C PRO A 204 0.09 1.71 5.19
N GLU A 205 0.84 1.23 4.18
CA GLU A 205 0.65 -0.03 3.45
C GLU A 205 -0.65 -0.14 2.66
N GLN A 206 -1.47 0.91 2.60
CA GLN A 206 -2.70 0.90 1.82
C GLN A 206 -2.42 0.78 0.33
N LEU A 207 -3.28 0.03 -0.38
CA LEU A 207 -3.27 -0.04 -1.83
C LEU A 207 -3.93 1.19 -2.44
N LEU A 208 -3.34 1.70 -3.51
CA LEU A 208 -3.90 2.77 -4.32
C LEU A 208 -3.56 2.53 -5.79
N SER A 209 -4.26 3.24 -6.68
CA SER A 209 -3.85 3.36 -8.07
C SER A 209 -3.16 4.71 -8.26
N ILE A 210 -2.09 4.73 -9.06
CA ILE A 210 -1.43 5.95 -9.51
C ILE A 210 -1.40 6.00 -11.03
N CYS A 211 -1.73 7.14 -11.61
CA CYS A 211 -1.36 7.46 -12.99
C CYS A 211 -0.21 8.48 -12.91
N PRO A 212 1.04 8.07 -13.21
CA PRO A 212 2.17 8.97 -13.21
C PRO A 212 1.96 10.14 -14.17
N HIS A 213 2.52 11.31 -13.85
CA HIS A 213 2.44 12.51 -14.70
C HIS A 213 2.99 12.33 -16.13
N ASP A 214 3.91 11.40 -16.31
CA ASP A 214 4.60 11.03 -17.55
C ASP A 214 4.04 9.73 -18.17
N GLY A 215 2.95 9.19 -17.61
CA GLY A 215 2.32 7.96 -18.06
C GLY A 215 0.85 8.17 -18.44
N SER A 216 0.33 7.26 -19.26
CA SER A 216 -1.09 7.23 -19.65
C SER A 216 -1.90 6.13 -18.96
N ALA A 217 -1.23 5.26 -18.20
CA ALA A 217 -1.85 4.10 -17.58
C ALA A 217 -1.75 4.14 -16.05
N HIS A 218 -2.84 3.73 -15.40
CA HIS A 218 -2.84 3.52 -13.96
C HIS A 218 -2.02 2.26 -13.61
N LEU A 219 -1.16 2.39 -12.60
CA LEU A 219 -0.46 1.31 -11.92
C LEU A 219 -1.07 1.08 -10.55
N LEU A 220 -0.98 -0.14 -10.02
CA LEU A 220 -1.22 -0.38 -8.61
C LEU A 220 0.03 -0.01 -7.82
N ALA A 221 -0.15 0.59 -6.66
CA ALA A 221 0.96 0.98 -5.81
C ALA A 221 0.58 0.93 -4.33
N GLN A 222 1.58 0.78 -3.48
CA GLN A 222 1.44 0.69 -2.04
C GLN A 222 2.06 1.90 -1.35
N VAL A 223 1.37 2.43 -0.33
CA VAL A 223 1.89 3.48 0.54
C VAL A 223 2.98 2.92 1.44
N MET A 224 4.21 3.41 1.33
CA MET A 224 5.34 2.96 2.14
C MET A 224 5.50 3.77 3.43
N TRP A 225 5.25 5.08 3.37
CA TRP A 225 5.28 5.99 4.51
C TRP A 225 4.43 7.23 4.23
N LEU A 226 4.01 7.90 5.30
CA LEU A 226 3.21 9.12 5.28
C LEU A 226 3.85 10.13 6.23
N MET A 227 3.83 11.40 5.85
CA MET A 227 4.24 12.54 6.67
C MET A 227 3.20 13.65 6.49
N GLN A 228 2.73 14.20 7.60
CA GLN A 228 1.89 15.40 7.57
C GLN A 228 2.77 16.60 7.89
N GLU A 229 2.77 17.59 7.01
CA GLU A 229 3.44 18.86 7.23
C GLU A 229 2.63 19.75 8.17
N GLN A 230 3.28 20.75 8.77
CA GLN A 230 2.61 21.70 9.68
C GLN A 230 1.44 22.43 9.01
N GLY A 231 1.56 22.75 7.72
CA GLY A 231 0.48 23.35 6.93
C GLY A 231 -0.69 22.40 6.62
N GLY A 232 -0.68 21.17 7.13
CA GLY A 232 -1.72 20.17 6.91
C GLY A 232 -1.55 19.33 5.64
N GLY A 233 -0.58 19.67 4.79
CA GLY A 233 -0.23 18.90 3.60
C GLY A 233 0.23 17.48 3.93
N LEU A 234 -0.09 16.53 3.05
CA LEU A 234 0.30 15.13 3.18
C LEU A 234 1.38 14.80 2.16
N ILE A 235 2.56 14.40 2.62
CA ILE A 235 3.59 13.79 1.78
C ILE A 235 3.55 12.27 1.96
N ALA A 236 3.58 11.54 0.85
CA ALA A 236 3.67 10.09 0.86
C ALA A 236 4.83 9.59 0.01
N GLY A 237 5.49 8.55 0.52
CA GLY A 237 6.31 7.67 -0.31
C GLY A 237 5.48 6.50 -0.79
N ILE A 238 5.39 6.32 -2.10
CA ILE A 238 4.59 5.27 -2.74
C ILE A 238 5.50 4.36 -3.56
N SER A 239 5.25 3.06 -3.55
CA SER A 239 5.94 2.07 -4.37
C SER A 239 4.97 1.39 -5.31
N ALA A 240 5.16 1.53 -6.63
CA ALA A 240 4.40 0.81 -7.63
C ALA A 240 4.66 -0.69 -7.54
N LEU A 241 3.60 -1.48 -7.68
CA LEU A 241 3.67 -2.92 -7.89
C LEU A 241 4.17 -3.17 -9.33
N PRO A 242 4.95 -4.25 -9.56
CA PRO A 242 5.49 -4.53 -10.89
C PRO A 242 4.40 -4.81 -11.93
N GLY A 243 4.52 -4.17 -13.09
CA GLY A 243 3.67 -4.42 -14.26
C GLY A 243 2.39 -3.61 -14.32
N LYS A 244 1.81 -3.53 -15.53
CA LYS A 244 0.52 -2.89 -15.76
C LYS A 244 -0.59 -3.79 -15.22
N PRO A 245 -1.42 -3.35 -14.26
CA PRO A 245 -2.50 -4.16 -13.72
C PRO A 245 -3.61 -4.35 -14.76
N GLN A 246 -4.21 -5.54 -14.77
CA GLN A 246 -5.48 -5.80 -15.41
C GLN A 246 -6.55 -5.88 -14.33
N ALA A 247 -7.61 -5.09 -14.48
CA ALA A 247 -8.79 -5.19 -13.62
C ALA A 247 -9.58 -6.46 -13.98
N VAL A 248 -9.83 -7.31 -12.99
CA VAL A 248 -10.51 -8.61 -13.17
C VAL A 248 -11.66 -8.74 -12.17
N ALA A 249 -12.50 -9.74 -12.37
CA ALA A 249 -13.50 -10.13 -11.39
C ALA A 249 -13.04 -11.44 -10.73
N ALA A 250 -13.16 -11.58 -9.42
CA ALA A 250 -12.84 -12.82 -8.74
C ALA A 250 -13.89 -13.18 -7.69
N ARG A 251 -14.06 -14.47 -7.40
CA ARG A 251 -14.86 -14.96 -6.27
C ARG A 251 -14.27 -16.24 -5.67
N PRO A 252 -14.47 -16.51 -4.38
CA PRO A 252 -14.20 -17.82 -3.81
C PRO A 252 -15.09 -18.88 -4.46
N LEU A 253 -14.54 -20.08 -4.69
CA LEU A 253 -15.40 -21.22 -4.97
C LEU A 253 -16.11 -21.61 -3.68
N ALA A 254 -17.44 -21.68 -3.73
CA ALA A 254 -18.24 -22.25 -2.66
C ALA A 254 -17.90 -23.74 -2.52
N ARG A 255 -17.82 -24.23 -1.27
CA ARG A 255 -17.67 -25.67 -0.99
C ARG A 255 -18.93 -26.46 -1.33
N GLU A 256 -20.08 -25.80 -1.40
CA GLU A 256 -21.40 -26.39 -1.67
C GLU A 256 -22.06 -25.67 -2.86
N ALA A 257 -22.65 -26.43 -3.78
CA ALA A 257 -23.11 -25.96 -5.08
C ALA A 257 -24.37 -25.06 -5.05
N ALA A 258 -24.98 -24.86 -3.88
CA ALA A 258 -26.28 -24.22 -3.78
C ALA A 258 -26.22 -22.71 -4.10
N HIS A 259 -25.19 -21.98 -3.65
CA HIS A 259 -25.08 -20.54 -3.85
C HIS A 259 -23.64 -20.14 -4.18
N SER A 260 -23.43 -19.66 -5.42
CA SER A 260 -22.15 -19.08 -5.80
C SER A 260 -22.14 -17.60 -5.42
N GLU A 261 -21.12 -17.16 -4.68
CA GLU A 261 -20.97 -15.75 -4.33
C GLU A 261 -20.87 -14.88 -5.60
N PRO A 262 -21.37 -13.63 -5.56
CA PRO A 262 -21.17 -12.70 -6.65
C PRO A 262 -19.68 -12.42 -6.84
N TYR A 263 -19.28 -12.17 -8.08
CA TYR A 263 -17.91 -11.74 -8.34
C TYR A 263 -17.65 -10.39 -7.65
N SER A 264 -16.47 -10.29 -7.06
CA SER A 264 -15.91 -9.06 -6.52
C SER A 264 -14.78 -8.53 -7.41
N ARG A 265 -14.42 -7.27 -7.21
CA ARG A 265 -13.28 -6.65 -7.91
C ARG A 265 -11.97 -7.30 -7.43
N ALA A 266 -11.09 -7.55 -8.37
CA ALA A 266 -9.72 -8.01 -8.14
C ALA A 266 -8.80 -7.41 -9.23
N PHE A 267 -7.50 -7.60 -9.08
CA PHE A 267 -6.54 -7.22 -10.11
C PHE A 267 -5.56 -8.35 -10.38
N MET A 268 -5.15 -8.48 -11.63
CA MET A 268 -4.08 -9.38 -12.04
C MET A 268 -2.87 -8.56 -12.45
N LEU A 269 -1.71 -8.91 -11.92
CA LEU A 269 -0.43 -8.32 -12.29
C LEU A 269 0.35 -9.33 -13.15
N PRO A 270 0.93 -8.91 -14.28
CA PRO A 270 1.70 -9.79 -15.15
C PRO A 270 3.02 -10.17 -14.49
N ALA A 271 3.65 -11.24 -14.99
CA ALA A 271 5.05 -11.51 -14.68
C ALA A 271 5.94 -10.41 -15.29
N VAL A 272 6.93 -9.95 -14.53
CA VAL A 272 7.92 -8.96 -14.98
C VAL A 272 9.32 -9.52 -14.70
N PRO A 273 9.92 -10.29 -15.65
CA PRO A 273 11.19 -10.98 -15.43
C PRO A 273 12.34 -10.04 -15.05
N ALA A 274 12.40 -8.84 -15.65
CA ALA A 274 13.40 -7.81 -15.34
C ALA A 274 13.37 -7.34 -13.87
N MET A 275 12.26 -7.60 -13.16
CA MET A 275 12.08 -7.26 -11.75
C MET A 275 11.98 -8.50 -10.85
N ALA A 276 12.27 -9.70 -11.38
CA ALA A 276 12.07 -10.98 -10.69
C ALA A 276 10.67 -11.14 -10.08
N SER A 277 9.65 -10.58 -10.73
CA SER A 277 8.26 -10.64 -10.26
C SER A 277 7.49 -11.70 -11.04
N GLU A 278 6.91 -12.66 -10.33
CA GLU A 278 5.97 -13.62 -10.89
C GLU A 278 4.58 -13.00 -11.13
N GLN A 279 3.75 -13.67 -11.94
CA GLN A 279 2.34 -13.30 -12.10
C GLN A 279 1.62 -13.44 -10.77
N SER A 280 0.76 -12.49 -10.44
CA SER A 280 0.09 -12.49 -9.14
C SER A 280 -1.32 -11.89 -9.20
N LEU A 281 -2.14 -12.25 -8.22
CA LEU A 281 -3.47 -11.68 -8.01
C LEU A 281 -3.45 -10.74 -6.81
N VAL A 282 -4.13 -9.61 -6.95
CA VAL A 282 -4.45 -8.69 -5.85
C VAL A 282 -5.94 -8.85 -5.56
N ILE A 283 -6.23 -9.37 -4.37
CA ILE A 283 -7.57 -9.76 -3.93
C ILE A 283 -7.98 -8.99 -2.67
N PRO A 284 -9.29 -8.91 -2.35
CA PRO A 284 -9.75 -8.35 -1.09
C PRO A 284 -9.11 -9.04 0.12
N GLN A 285 -8.96 -8.28 1.20
CA GLN A 285 -8.42 -8.81 2.45
C GLN A 285 -9.30 -9.96 2.99
N GLY A 286 -8.68 -10.93 3.67
CA GLY A 286 -9.39 -12.09 4.23
C GLY A 286 -9.64 -13.22 3.23
N TRP A 287 -9.34 -13.01 1.95
CA TRP A 287 -9.53 -14.05 0.94
C TRP A 287 -8.39 -15.08 0.92
N PHE A 288 -7.18 -14.69 1.31
CA PHE A 288 -6.03 -15.59 1.25
C PHE A 288 -6.01 -16.60 2.40
N HIS A 289 -6.01 -17.87 2.04
CA HIS A 289 -5.31 -18.93 2.75
C HIS A 289 -4.71 -19.87 1.70
N SER A 290 -3.61 -20.56 2.04
CA SER A 290 -2.97 -21.48 1.10
C SER A 290 -3.97 -22.58 0.67
N GLY A 291 -3.95 -22.91 -0.62
CA GLY A 291 -4.83 -23.90 -1.23
C GLY A 291 -6.26 -23.44 -1.51
N ARG A 292 -6.65 -22.21 -1.18
CA ARG A 292 -8.00 -21.71 -1.53
C ARG A 292 -8.18 -21.67 -3.04
N LEU A 293 -9.35 -22.11 -3.51
CA LEU A 293 -9.73 -22.00 -4.91
C LEU A 293 -10.54 -20.72 -5.15
N LEU A 294 -10.19 -19.97 -6.19
CA LEU A 294 -10.98 -18.84 -6.70
C LEU A 294 -11.35 -19.06 -8.17
N GLU A 295 -12.51 -18.52 -8.56
CA GLU A 295 -12.82 -18.27 -9.97
C GLU A 295 -12.42 -16.84 -10.29
N VAL A 296 -11.64 -16.66 -11.36
CA VAL A 296 -11.20 -15.36 -11.84
C VAL A 296 -11.70 -15.19 -13.27
N TYR A 297 -12.46 -14.12 -13.51
CA TYR A 297 -12.96 -13.76 -14.82
C TYR A 297 -12.07 -12.68 -15.44
N VAL A 298 -11.46 -13.02 -16.56
CA VAL A 298 -10.61 -12.13 -17.37
C VAL A 298 -11.25 -11.95 -18.75
N ASP A 299 -10.96 -12.88 -19.66
CA ASP A 299 -11.61 -13.07 -20.96
C ASP A 299 -12.37 -14.43 -21.00
N GLY A 300 -12.58 -15.01 -19.82
CA GLY A 300 -13.09 -16.34 -19.56
C GLY A 300 -12.92 -16.68 -18.09
N VAL A 301 -13.54 -17.77 -17.63
CA VAL A 301 -13.46 -18.21 -16.23
C VAL A 301 -12.20 -19.05 -16.04
N TRP A 302 -11.28 -18.59 -15.21
CA TRP A 302 -10.10 -19.33 -14.77
C TRP A 302 -10.35 -19.85 -13.37
N ARG A 303 -10.06 -21.12 -13.12
CA ARG A 303 -9.99 -21.67 -11.77
C ARG A 303 -8.56 -21.62 -11.30
N VAL A 304 -8.34 -20.93 -10.18
CA VAL A 304 -6.99 -20.73 -9.65
C VAL A 304 -6.91 -21.22 -8.21
N ARG A 305 -5.78 -21.83 -7.86
CA ARG A 305 -5.43 -22.20 -6.50
C ARG A 305 -4.43 -21.19 -5.95
N LEU A 306 -4.73 -20.59 -4.79
CA LEU A 306 -3.84 -19.64 -4.13
C LEU A 306 -2.68 -20.38 -3.47
N ASP A 307 -1.45 -19.97 -3.77
CA ASP A 307 -0.24 -20.66 -3.31
C ASP A 307 0.39 -19.97 -2.09
N ARG A 308 0.88 -18.73 -2.29
CA ARG A 308 1.67 -17.99 -1.28
C ARG A 308 1.25 -16.52 -1.22
N LEU A 309 1.37 -15.93 -0.03
CA LEU A 309 1.22 -14.49 0.16
C LEU A 309 2.53 -13.79 -0.24
N LEU A 310 2.45 -12.91 -1.23
CA LEU A 310 3.58 -12.11 -1.74
C LEU A 310 3.67 -10.71 -1.13
N GLY A 311 2.62 -10.30 -0.43
CA GLY A 311 2.51 -9.02 0.26
C GLY A 311 1.06 -8.72 0.61
N ASP A 312 0.83 -7.92 1.63
CA ASP A 312 -0.50 -7.51 2.06
C ASP A 312 -0.52 -6.07 2.53
N GLY A 313 -1.73 -5.56 2.69
CA GLY A 313 -2.02 -4.25 3.24
C GLY A 313 -3.26 -4.30 4.13
N PRO A 314 -3.71 -3.15 4.63
CA PRO A 314 -4.97 -3.06 5.37
C PRO A 314 -6.20 -3.37 4.51
N ASP A 315 -6.09 -3.32 3.18
CA ASP A 315 -7.23 -3.40 2.25
C ASP A 315 -7.04 -4.41 1.10
N PHE A 316 -5.92 -5.14 1.06
CA PHE A 316 -5.64 -6.12 0.01
C PHE A 316 -4.70 -7.23 0.48
N ALA A 317 -4.68 -8.32 -0.29
CA ALA A 317 -3.61 -9.30 -0.30
C ALA A 317 -3.12 -9.51 -1.75
N ARG A 318 -1.80 -9.55 -1.95
CA ARG A 318 -1.16 -9.93 -3.22
C ARG A 318 -0.63 -11.35 -3.10
N VAL A 319 -1.05 -12.24 -3.99
CA VAL A 319 -0.84 -13.68 -3.85
C VAL A 319 -0.35 -14.28 -5.16
N SER A 320 0.52 -15.30 -5.06
CA SER A 320 0.84 -16.18 -6.18
C SER A 320 -0.27 -17.22 -6.34
N PHE A 321 -0.44 -17.73 -7.55
CA PHE A 321 -1.47 -18.72 -7.85
C PHE A 321 -1.03 -19.68 -8.96
N SER A 322 -1.71 -20.81 -9.02
CA SER A 322 -1.61 -21.80 -10.10
C SER A 322 -2.97 -21.96 -10.76
N VAL A 323 -3.01 -22.04 -12.09
CA VAL A 323 -4.25 -22.38 -12.82
C VAL A 323 -4.54 -23.87 -12.63
N THR A 324 -5.82 -24.20 -12.46
CA THR A 324 -6.34 -25.54 -12.17
C THR A 324 -7.26 -26.02 -13.27
#